data_AF-A0A412JA69-F1
#
_entry.id   AF-A0A412JA69-F1
#
_cell.length_a   1.000
_cell.length_b   1.000
_cell.length_c   1.000
_cell.angle_alpha   90.00
_cell.angle_beta   90.00
_cell.angle_gamma   90.00
#
_symmetry.space_group_name_H-M   'P 1'
#
loop_
_entity.id
_entity.type
_entity.pdbx_description
1 polymer ?
#
loop_
_entity_poly.entity_id
_entity_poly.type
_entity_poly.pdbx_seq_one_letter_code
_entity_poly.pdbx_strand_id
1 'polypeptide(L)'
;MKKIITLLCTFVLCIGLVGCGSKTPFEIKEISATKLQKKLDNKDSFVLIIERENCPYCEALQEYIDKTKDEHPNLVLYKIDSTDYGFSKISQDSKQLQSSTKDGKILLDMAPYFLYTPTLYVIENGKAKHAGIGYNESDNSISLWDVDSTIDFDLADTQEFWEFLETYE
;
A
#
# COMPACT_ATOMS: atom_id res chain seq x y z
N MET A 1 -10.68 18.71 -61.94
CA MET A 1 -11.60 18.09 -60.97
C MET A 1 -11.40 16.57 -60.98
N LYS A 2 -11.05 16.00 -59.82
CA LYS A 2 -11.16 14.57 -59.41
C LYS A 2 -10.39 13.58 -60.32
N LYS A 3 -9.48 12.72 -59.83
CA LYS A 3 -9.70 11.72 -58.77
C LYS A 3 -8.35 11.30 -58.17
N ILE A 4 -8.06 11.74 -56.95
CA ILE A 4 -7.09 11.12 -56.03
C ILE A 4 -7.89 10.08 -55.26
N ILE A 5 -7.98 8.84 -55.76
CA ILE A 5 -8.68 7.75 -55.04
C ILE A 5 -8.00 6.41 -55.38
N THR A 6 -6.75 6.21 -54.94
CA THR A 6 -6.18 4.85 -54.81
C THR A 6 -5.05 4.82 -53.78
N LEU A 7 -5.27 5.32 -52.55
CA LEU A 7 -4.28 5.13 -51.48
C LEU A 7 -4.87 5.26 -50.07
N LEU A 8 -6.03 4.64 -49.81
CA LEU A 8 -6.70 4.77 -48.51
C LEU A 8 -7.41 3.49 -48.01
N CYS A 9 -6.84 2.31 -48.26
CA CYS A 9 -7.40 1.04 -47.76
C CYS A 9 -6.43 0.16 -46.96
N THR A 10 -5.23 0.63 -46.62
CA THR A 10 -4.22 -0.22 -45.94
C THR A 10 -3.74 0.31 -44.59
N PHE A 11 -4.36 1.38 -44.06
CA PHE A 11 -3.93 2.01 -42.79
C PHE A 11 -5.00 2.00 -41.68
N VAL A 12 -6.06 1.20 -41.82
CA VAL A 12 -7.20 1.16 -40.87
C VAL A 12 -7.35 -0.22 -40.20
N LEU A 13 -6.30 -1.06 -40.20
CA LEU A 13 -6.39 -2.41 -39.64
C LEU A 13 -5.32 -2.76 -38.59
N CYS A 14 -4.73 -1.75 -37.93
CA CYS A 14 -3.72 -1.99 -36.88
C CYS A 14 -4.02 -1.34 -35.51
N ILE A 15 -5.18 -0.69 -35.32
CA ILE A 15 -5.54 -0.03 -34.04
C ILE A 15 -6.66 -0.80 -33.32
N GLY A 16 -6.53 -2.11 -33.24
CA GLY A 16 -7.59 -2.98 -32.70
C GLY A 16 -7.08 -4.19 -31.93
N LEU A 17 -5.90 -4.08 -31.32
CA LEU A 17 -5.40 -5.03 -30.33
C LEU A 17 -4.82 -4.24 -29.15
N VAL A 18 -5.63 -3.36 -28.56
CA VAL A 18 -5.52 -3.16 -27.10
C VAL A 18 -5.92 -4.51 -26.53
N GLY A 19 -4.92 -5.33 -26.21
CA GLY A 19 -5.15 -6.60 -25.56
C GLY A 19 -5.99 -6.33 -24.32
N CYS A 20 -7.22 -6.83 -24.30
CA CYS A 20 -7.88 -7.17 -23.05
C CYS A 20 -7.00 -8.24 -22.39
N GLY A 21 -5.93 -7.81 -21.72
CA GLY A 21 -5.33 -8.61 -20.67
C GLY A 21 -6.45 -8.91 -19.69
N SER A 22 -6.61 -10.19 -19.34
CA SER A 22 -7.57 -10.59 -18.33
C SER A 22 -7.25 -9.82 -17.04
N LYS A 23 -8.08 -8.83 -16.71
CA LYS A 23 -7.99 -8.08 -15.46
C LYS A 23 -8.19 -9.07 -14.32
N THR A 24 -7.18 -9.28 -13.49
CA THR A 24 -7.35 -10.03 -12.25
C THR A 24 -7.97 -9.10 -11.21
N PRO A 25 -8.96 -9.54 -10.43
CA PRO A 25 -9.52 -8.71 -9.36
C PRO A 25 -8.44 -8.26 -8.37
N PHE A 26 -8.66 -7.10 -7.74
CA PHE A 26 -7.90 -6.68 -6.57
C PHE A 26 -7.94 -7.77 -5.49
N GLU A 27 -6.79 -8.03 -4.84
CA GLU A 27 -6.67 -9.07 -3.83
C GLU A 27 -5.98 -8.53 -2.58
N ILE A 28 -6.61 -8.72 -1.42
CA ILE A 28 -5.95 -8.55 -0.11
C ILE A 28 -5.41 -9.90 0.33
N LYS A 29 -4.09 -9.99 0.60
CA LYS A 29 -3.42 -11.19 1.10
C LYS A 29 -2.97 -11.00 2.53
N GLU A 30 -3.63 -11.68 3.46
CA GLU A 30 -3.16 -11.78 4.84
C GLU A 30 -1.76 -12.43 4.91
N ILE A 31 -0.85 -11.82 5.66
CA ILE A 31 0.51 -12.31 5.86
C ILE A 31 0.88 -12.28 7.34
N SER A 32 1.50 -13.35 7.82
CA SER A 32 2.09 -13.38 9.17
C SER A 32 3.44 -12.66 9.19
N ALA A 33 3.87 -12.13 10.34
CA ALA A 33 5.19 -11.54 10.50
C ALA A 33 6.33 -12.49 10.04
N THR A 34 6.22 -13.78 10.34
CA THR A 34 7.22 -14.77 9.89
C THR A 34 7.27 -14.98 8.37
N LYS A 35 6.14 -14.86 7.66
CA LYS A 35 6.11 -14.89 6.19
C LYS A 35 6.62 -13.58 5.62
N LEU A 36 6.28 -12.46 6.26
CA LEU A 36 6.78 -11.14 5.92
C LEU A 36 8.30 -11.10 5.97
N GLN A 37 8.91 -11.54 7.10
CA GLN A 37 10.36 -11.68 7.24
C GLN A 37 10.97 -12.45 6.06
N LYS A 38 10.39 -13.59 5.67
CA LYS A 38 10.89 -14.38 4.54
C LYS A 38 10.83 -13.61 3.21
N LYS A 39 9.76 -12.85 2.96
CA LYS A 39 9.67 -12.00 1.76
C LYS A 39 10.73 -10.90 1.76
N LEU A 40 10.97 -10.28 2.92
CA LEU A 40 12.05 -9.29 3.08
C LEU A 40 13.43 -9.91 2.82
N ASP A 41 13.71 -11.08 3.43
CA ASP A 41 14.99 -11.79 3.27
C ASP A 41 15.22 -12.24 1.81
N ASN A 42 14.14 -12.62 1.11
CA ASN A 42 14.16 -12.97 -0.31
C ASN A 42 14.25 -11.76 -1.25
N LYS A 43 14.21 -10.54 -0.69
CA LYS A 43 14.24 -9.27 -1.43
C LYS A 43 13.05 -9.08 -2.37
N ASP A 44 11.88 -9.60 -1.98
CA ASP A 44 10.65 -9.37 -2.72
C ASP A 44 10.29 -7.87 -2.68
N SER A 45 9.57 -7.41 -3.72
CA SER A 45 8.91 -6.11 -3.75
C SER A 45 7.40 -6.28 -3.70
N PHE A 46 6.70 -5.49 -2.89
CA PHE A 46 5.25 -5.56 -2.68
C PHE A 46 4.78 -4.39 -1.82
N VAL A 47 3.47 -4.12 -1.83
CA VAL A 47 2.85 -3.17 -0.89
C VAL A 47 2.27 -3.92 0.30
N LEU A 48 2.52 -3.40 1.49
CA LEU A 48 2.05 -3.92 2.78
C LEU A 48 1.19 -2.86 3.48
N ILE A 49 0.02 -3.25 3.97
CA ILE A 49 -0.76 -2.46 4.94
C ILE A 49 -0.72 -3.12 6.32
N ILE A 50 -0.50 -2.30 7.34
CA ILE A 50 -0.48 -2.68 8.74
C ILE A 50 -1.71 -2.08 9.42
N GLU A 51 -2.55 -2.94 9.98
CA GLU A 51 -3.78 -2.57 10.68
C GLU A 51 -3.82 -3.19 12.08
N ARG A 52 -4.87 -2.85 12.82
CA ARG A 52 -5.20 -3.45 14.12
C ARG A 52 -6.71 -3.41 14.33
N GLU A 53 -7.20 -4.25 15.22
CA GLU A 53 -8.58 -4.21 15.69
C GLU A 53 -8.90 -2.90 16.44
N ASN A 54 -10.17 -2.52 16.45
CA ASN A 54 -10.68 -1.31 17.11
C ASN A 54 -9.96 -0.04 16.63
N CYS A 55 -9.76 0.05 15.32
CA CYS A 55 -9.10 1.15 14.63
C CYS A 55 -10.10 1.81 13.67
N PRO A 56 -10.76 2.91 14.06
CA PRO A 56 -11.78 3.55 13.23
C PRO A 56 -11.28 3.94 11.83
N TYR A 57 -10.04 4.41 11.72
CA TYR A 57 -9.42 4.75 10.44
C TYR A 57 -9.14 3.52 9.57
N CYS A 58 -8.83 2.37 10.18
CA CYS A 58 -8.64 1.11 9.46
C CYS A 58 -10.00 0.61 8.95
N GLU A 59 -11.04 0.66 9.80
CA GLU A 59 -12.41 0.29 9.43
C GLU A 59 -12.94 1.15 8.28
N ALA A 60 -12.74 2.47 8.35
CA ALA A 60 -13.13 3.40 7.30
C ALA A 60 -12.38 3.12 5.98
N LEU A 61 -11.08 2.83 6.04
CA LEU A 61 -10.30 2.48 4.85
C LEU A 61 -10.77 1.14 4.25
N GLN A 62 -11.02 0.12 5.07
CA GLN A 62 -11.55 -1.16 4.59
C GLN A 62 -12.92 -1.00 3.94
N GLU A 63 -13.80 -0.17 4.51
CA GLU A 63 -15.09 0.16 3.89
C GLU A 63 -14.92 0.86 2.53
N TYR A 64 -13.95 1.78 2.43
CA TYR A 64 -13.63 2.45 1.18
C TYR A 64 -13.11 1.45 0.13
N ILE A 65 -12.17 0.58 0.51
CA ILE A 65 -11.62 -0.48 -0.34
C ILE A 65 -12.74 -1.38 -0.85
N ASP A 66 -13.62 -1.86 0.04
CA ASP A 66 -14.70 -2.77 -0.33
C ASP A 66 -15.68 -2.17 -1.35
N LYS A 67 -15.91 -0.85 -1.28
CA LYS A 67 -16.78 -0.13 -2.22
C LYS A 67 -16.13 0.10 -3.59
N THR A 68 -14.81 0.22 -3.65
CA THR A 68 -14.11 0.78 -4.82
C THR A 68 -13.12 -0.17 -5.49
N LYS A 69 -12.73 -1.29 -4.86
CA LYS A 69 -11.72 -2.24 -5.35
C LYS A 69 -11.96 -2.79 -6.77
N ASP A 70 -13.21 -2.87 -7.23
CA ASP A 70 -13.54 -3.35 -8.57
C ASP A 70 -13.08 -2.37 -9.68
N GLU A 71 -12.85 -1.11 -9.32
CA GLU A 71 -12.30 -0.06 -10.20
C GLU A 71 -10.77 -0.17 -10.34
N HIS A 72 -10.10 -0.88 -9.41
CA HIS A 72 -8.64 -0.96 -9.29
C HIS A 72 -8.12 -2.42 -9.43
N PRO A 73 -8.32 -3.08 -10.58
CA PRO A 73 -7.89 -4.47 -10.80
C PRO A 73 -6.36 -4.58 -10.98
N ASN A 74 -5.86 -5.80 -10.84
CA ASN A 74 -4.45 -6.21 -10.97
C ASN A 74 -3.52 -5.75 -9.85
N LEU A 75 -4.07 -5.42 -8.68
CA LEU A 75 -3.30 -5.03 -7.51
C LEU A 75 -3.38 -6.09 -6.41
N VAL A 76 -2.26 -6.33 -5.70
CA VAL A 76 -2.18 -7.25 -4.57
C VAL A 76 -1.68 -6.51 -3.32
N LEU A 77 -2.59 -6.21 -2.41
CA LEU A 77 -2.25 -5.59 -1.13
C LEU A 77 -2.00 -6.66 -0.07
N TYR A 78 -0.77 -6.77 0.44
CA TYR A 78 -0.51 -7.63 1.59
C TYR A 78 -0.97 -6.93 2.86
N LYS A 79 -1.65 -7.65 3.76
CA LYS A 79 -2.13 -7.11 5.03
C LYS A 79 -1.56 -7.87 6.21
N ILE A 80 -1.16 -7.13 7.24
CA ILE A 80 -0.77 -7.68 8.53
C ILE A 80 -1.65 -7.08 9.63
N ASP A 81 -2.28 -7.95 10.41
CA ASP A 81 -2.94 -7.58 11.66
C ASP A 81 -1.90 -7.56 12.78
N SER A 82 -1.75 -6.39 13.40
CA SER A 82 -0.75 -6.13 14.44
C SER A 82 -1.32 -6.06 15.86
N THR A 83 -2.59 -6.42 16.05
CA THR A 83 -3.31 -6.33 17.33
C THR A 83 -2.55 -6.99 18.49
N ASP A 84 -2.09 -8.22 18.28
CA ASP A 84 -1.42 -9.02 19.32
C ASP A 84 0.11 -8.89 19.32
N TYR A 85 0.67 -7.85 18.70
CA TYR A 85 2.12 -7.74 18.52
C TYR A 85 2.83 -7.21 19.78
N GLY A 86 2.09 -6.91 20.84
CA GLY A 86 2.64 -6.57 22.15
C GLY A 86 3.41 -5.25 22.14
N PHE A 87 2.93 -4.28 21.37
CA PHE A 87 3.56 -2.97 21.28
C PHE A 87 3.37 -2.14 22.55
N SER A 88 4.43 -1.45 22.93
CA SER A 88 4.42 -0.45 24.01
C SER A 88 5.40 0.66 23.65
N LYS A 89 5.19 1.87 24.18
CA LYS A 89 6.19 2.94 24.02
C LYS A 89 7.44 2.62 24.83
N ILE A 90 8.62 2.95 24.30
CA ILE A 90 9.90 2.79 25.00
C ILE A 90 9.95 3.65 26.28
N SER A 91 9.38 4.85 26.22
CA SER A 91 9.19 5.78 27.33
C SER A 91 7.93 6.60 27.10
N GLN A 92 7.45 7.37 28.09
CA GLN A 92 6.22 8.16 27.97
C GLN A 92 6.23 9.10 26.75
N ASP A 93 7.37 9.73 26.49
CA ASP A 93 7.57 10.71 25.41
C ASP A 93 8.16 10.08 24.13
N SER A 94 8.42 8.77 24.13
CA SER A 94 8.97 8.10 22.96
C SER A 94 7.97 8.09 21.80
N LYS A 95 8.45 8.51 20.64
CA LYS A 95 7.78 8.33 19.35
C LYS A 95 8.07 6.97 18.68
N GLN A 96 8.82 6.12 19.37
CA GLN A 96 9.14 4.76 18.95
C GLN A 96 8.51 3.73 19.88
N LEU A 97 8.13 2.60 19.30
CA LEU A 97 7.59 1.45 19.98
C LEU A 97 8.67 0.40 20.24
N GLN A 98 8.44 -0.42 21.27
CA GLN A 98 9.10 -1.70 21.49
C GLN A 98 8.03 -2.80 21.50
N SER A 99 8.45 -4.03 21.24
CA SER A 99 7.57 -5.20 21.25
C SER A 99 8.04 -6.28 22.21
N SER A 100 7.11 -6.84 22.99
CA SER A 100 7.35 -8.02 23.83
C SER A 100 7.33 -9.33 23.03
N THR A 101 6.66 -9.36 21.87
CA THR A 101 6.50 -10.57 21.06
C THR A 101 7.62 -10.72 20.03
N LYS A 102 7.70 -11.89 19.37
CA LYS A 102 8.63 -12.09 18.24
C LYS A 102 8.12 -11.37 16.99
N ASP A 103 6.82 -11.46 16.74
CA ASP A 103 6.19 -10.93 15.52
C ASP A 103 6.22 -9.40 15.48
N GLY A 104 6.00 -8.75 16.62
CA GLY A 104 6.15 -7.30 16.72
C GLY A 104 7.60 -6.83 16.58
N LYS A 105 8.60 -7.62 17.02
CA LYS A 105 10.01 -7.29 16.78
C LYS A 105 10.34 -7.34 15.29
N ILE A 106 9.86 -8.37 14.57
CA ILE A 106 10.02 -8.47 13.11
C ILE A 106 9.46 -7.22 12.41
N LEU A 107 8.27 -6.77 12.81
CA LEU A 107 7.64 -5.58 12.24
C LEU A 107 8.47 -4.32 12.53
N LEU A 108 8.90 -4.12 13.77
CA LEU A 108 9.69 -2.94 14.16
C LEU A 108 11.12 -2.95 13.59
N ASP A 109 11.70 -4.12 13.31
CA ASP A 109 13.01 -4.22 12.63
C ASP A 109 12.93 -3.68 11.19
N MET A 110 11.78 -3.87 10.53
CA MET A 110 11.52 -3.32 9.19
C MET A 110 11.05 -1.86 9.23
N ALA A 111 10.23 -1.51 10.22
CA ALA A 111 9.59 -0.21 10.37
C ALA A 111 9.81 0.36 11.79
N PRO A 112 11.01 0.88 12.11
CA PRO A 112 11.36 1.29 13.48
C PRO A 112 10.54 2.47 14.01
N TYR A 113 9.94 3.25 13.12
CA TYR A 113 9.13 4.44 13.43
C TYR A 113 7.62 4.20 13.27
N PHE A 114 7.20 2.94 13.11
CA PHE A 114 5.78 2.56 13.11
C PHE A 114 5.12 2.98 14.42
N LEU A 115 4.01 3.72 14.31
CA LEU A 115 3.30 4.28 15.46
C LEU A 115 1.78 4.36 15.28
N TYR A 116 1.31 4.52 14.04
CA TYR A 116 -0.09 4.75 13.71
C TYR A 116 -0.63 3.64 12.79
N THR A 117 -1.96 3.48 12.78
CA THR A 117 -2.67 2.54 11.90
C THR A 117 -3.88 3.25 11.27
N PRO A 118 -4.24 2.95 10.01
CA PRO A 118 -3.50 2.09 9.09
C PRO A 118 -2.15 2.72 8.71
N THR A 119 -1.16 1.89 8.39
CA THR A 119 0.10 2.35 7.78
C THR A 119 0.44 1.45 6.61
N LEU A 120 0.69 2.05 5.46
CA LEU A 120 1.18 1.39 4.26
C LEU A 120 2.70 1.52 4.15
N TYR A 121 3.34 0.47 3.67
CA TYR A 121 4.74 0.46 3.27
C TYR A 121 4.88 -0.09 1.85
N VAL A 122 5.58 0.65 1.01
CA VAL A 122 6.10 0.12 -0.25
C VAL A 122 7.44 -0.54 0.05
N ILE A 123 7.49 -1.86 -0.14
CA ILE A 123 8.70 -2.65 0.04
C ILE A 123 9.35 -2.83 -1.34
N GLU A 124 10.60 -2.42 -1.46
CA GLU A 124 11.43 -2.67 -2.64
C GLU A 124 12.70 -3.41 -2.25
N ASN A 125 13.01 -4.51 -2.94
CA ASN A 125 14.23 -5.27 -2.71
C ASN A 125 14.40 -5.64 -1.22
N GLY A 126 13.27 -5.99 -0.57
CA GLY A 126 13.20 -6.36 0.85
C GLY A 126 13.33 -5.22 1.86
N LYS A 127 13.18 -3.95 1.44
CA LYS A 127 13.28 -2.78 2.32
C LYS A 127 12.11 -1.83 2.12
N ALA A 128 11.58 -1.29 3.21
CA ALA A 128 10.62 -0.19 3.13
C ALA A 128 11.26 1.05 2.48
N LYS A 129 10.56 1.66 1.54
CA LYS A 129 11.01 2.84 0.78
C LYS A 129 10.08 4.03 0.91
N HIS A 130 8.79 3.76 0.89
CA HIS A 130 7.76 4.77 1.03
C HIS A 130 6.78 4.35 2.11
N ALA A 131 6.26 5.31 2.86
CA ALA A 131 5.22 5.10 3.84
C ALA A 131 4.01 6.00 3.56
N GLY A 132 2.82 5.43 3.74
CA GLY A 132 1.56 6.15 3.77
C GLY A 132 0.90 5.91 5.13
N ILE A 133 0.66 6.97 5.90
CA ILE A 133 0.32 6.87 7.32
C ILE A 133 -1.07 7.46 7.56
N GLY A 134 -1.91 6.70 8.25
CA GLY A 134 -3.29 7.08 8.54
C GLY A 134 -4.21 6.99 7.32
N TYR A 135 -5.46 7.40 7.51
CA TYR A 135 -6.45 7.50 6.46
C TYR A 135 -7.43 8.63 6.80
N ASN A 136 -7.69 9.50 5.83
CA ASN A 136 -8.66 10.59 5.95
C ASN A 136 -9.93 10.25 5.15
N GLU A 137 -11.01 9.98 5.86
CA GLU A 137 -12.31 9.63 5.24
C GLU A 137 -12.96 10.77 4.45
N SER A 138 -12.55 12.02 4.65
CA SER A 138 -13.17 13.16 3.97
C SER A 138 -12.75 13.29 2.50
N ASP A 139 -11.53 12.84 2.18
CA ASP A 139 -10.93 12.93 0.85
C ASP A 139 -10.26 11.63 0.38
N ASN A 140 -10.38 10.56 1.17
CA ASN A 140 -9.80 9.23 0.95
C ASN A 140 -8.27 9.21 0.83
N SER A 141 -7.59 10.19 1.45
CA SER A 141 -6.13 10.33 1.37
C SER A 141 -5.38 9.66 2.53
N ILE A 142 -4.10 9.42 2.30
CA ILE A 142 -3.10 8.99 3.28
C ILE A 142 -1.98 10.05 3.37
N SER A 143 -1.31 10.16 4.51
CA SER A 143 -0.18 11.07 4.68
C SER A 143 1.13 10.40 4.26
N LEU A 144 1.84 10.98 3.31
CA LEU A 144 3.15 10.51 2.85
C LEU A 144 4.25 10.89 3.83
N TRP A 145 5.15 9.95 4.14
CA TRP A 145 6.26 10.22 5.04
C TRP A 145 7.51 9.35 4.78
N ASP A 146 8.63 9.78 5.35
CA ASP A 146 9.89 9.04 5.34
C ASP A 146 9.86 7.84 6.28
N VAL A 147 10.37 6.70 5.82
CA VAL A 147 10.39 5.45 6.59
C VAL A 147 11.37 5.46 7.77
N ASP A 148 12.29 6.42 7.82
CA ASP A 148 13.38 6.55 8.79
C ASP A 148 13.14 7.64 9.85
N SER A 149 11.91 8.16 9.94
CA SER A 149 11.52 9.10 10.98
C SER A 149 10.05 8.95 11.38
N THR A 150 9.67 9.55 12.51
CA THR A 150 8.25 9.62 12.90
C THR A 150 7.57 10.76 12.15
N ILE A 151 6.35 10.50 11.66
CA ILE A 151 5.52 11.48 10.97
C ILE A 151 5.31 12.78 11.73
N ASP A 152 5.34 13.88 10.97
CA ASP A 152 4.80 15.17 11.33
C ASP A 152 3.61 15.48 10.41
N PHE A 153 2.38 15.35 10.93
CA PHE A 153 1.16 15.52 10.13
C PHE A 153 0.95 16.96 9.64
N ASP A 154 1.59 17.96 10.27
CA ASP A 154 1.49 19.36 9.82
C ASP A 154 2.37 19.61 8.58
N LEU A 155 3.34 18.72 8.32
CA LEU A 155 4.30 18.82 7.22
C LEU A 155 4.14 17.74 6.16
N ALA A 156 3.37 16.69 6.45
CA ALA A 156 3.18 15.58 5.53
C ALA A 156 2.34 16.00 4.32
N ASP A 157 2.85 15.72 3.12
CA ASP A 157 2.04 15.73 1.91
C ASP A 157 0.99 14.62 1.98
N THR A 158 -0.09 14.73 1.21
CA THR A 158 -1.12 13.69 1.12
C THR A 158 -1.26 13.17 -0.30
N GLN A 159 -1.68 11.91 -0.42
CA GLN A 159 -1.98 11.25 -1.68
C GLN A 159 -3.26 10.43 -1.53
N GLU A 160 -4.05 10.33 -2.58
CA GLU A 160 -5.23 9.44 -2.59
C GLU A 160 -4.76 7.98 -2.45
N PHE A 161 -5.52 7.17 -1.70
CA PHE A 161 -5.14 5.80 -1.34
C PHE A 161 -4.87 4.90 -2.56
N TRP A 162 -5.78 4.87 -3.55
CA TRP A 162 -5.59 4.05 -4.74
C TRP A 162 -4.46 4.57 -5.63
N GLU A 163 -4.34 5.88 -5.78
CA GLU A 163 -3.21 6.50 -6.48
C GLU A 163 -1.88 6.07 -5.86
N PHE A 164 -1.80 6.00 -4.53
CA PHE A 164 -0.61 5.49 -3.85
C PHE A 164 -0.36 4.02 -4.22
N LEU A 165 -1.36 3.13 -4.15
CA LEU A 165 -1.18 1.72 -4.50
C LEU A 165 -0.75 1.52 -5.96
N GLU A 166 -1.38 2.22 -6.89
CA GLU A 166 -1.12 2.12 -8.33
C GLU A 166 0.24 2.71 -8.74
N THR A 167 0.77 3.65 -7.96
CA THR A 167 2.10 4.22 -8.21
C THR A 167 3.21 3.19 -7.99
N TYR A 168 3.02 2.22 -7.10
CA TYR A 168 4.09 1.38 -6.57
C TYR A 168 3.90 -0.14 -6.78
N GLU A 169 2.92 -0.56 -7.59
CA GLU A 169 2.75 -1.94 -8.07
C GLU A 169 3.30 -2.17 -9.49
#